data_AF-A0A6N9QIA9-F1
#
_entry.id   AF-A0A6N9QIA9-F1
#
_cell.length_a   1.000
_cell.length_b   1.000
_cell.length_c   1.000
_cell.angle_alpha   90.00
_cell.angle_beta   90.00
_cell.angle_gamma   90.00
#
_symmetry.space_group_name_H-M   'P 1'
#
loop_
_entity.id
_entity.type
_entity.pdbx_description
1 polymer ?
#
loop_
_entity_poly.entity_id
_entity_poly.type
_entity_poly.pdbx_seq_one_letter_code
_entity_poly.pdbx_strand_id
1 'polypeptide(L)' 'MLTETIKREFMEIKTGEEWNAFREKYAPFDFKFDAEMNRRFNELARSWAPKRQLENPHIHYEAF' A
#
# COMPACT_ATOMS: atom_id res chain seq x y z
N MET A 1 -6.53 -10.38 -17.47
CA MET A 1 -7.54 -9.91 -16.52
C MET A 1 -6.99 -8.65 -15.85
N LEU A 2 -7.75 -7.54 -15.84
CA LEU A 2 -7.25 -6.23 -15.37
C LEU A 2 -6.72 -6.28 -13.93
N THR A 3 -7.37 -7.04 -13.05
CA THR A 3 -7.00 -7.21 -11.64
C THR A 3 -5.64 -7.88 -11.43
N GLU A 4 -5.26 -8.84 -12.28
CA GLU A 4 -3.95 -9.52 -12.18
C GLU A 4 -2.80 -8.59 -12.57
N THR A 5 -3.03 -7.73 -13.57
CA THR A 5 -2.05 -6.70 -13.98
C THR A 5 -1.86 -5.66 -12.88
N ILE A 6 -2.96 -5.16 -12.31
CA ILE A 6 -2.94 -4.21 -11.18
C ILE A 6 -2.18 -4.79 -9.99
N LYS A 7 -2.44 -6.06 -9.65
CA LYS A 7 -1.74 -6.74 -8.56
C LYS A 7 -0.24 -6.84 -8.83
N ARG A 8 0.17 -7.25 -10.03
CA ARG A 8 1.60 -7.31 -10.37
C ARG A 8 2.29 -5.96 -10.22
N GLU A 9 1.72 -4.91 -10.82
CA GLU A 9 2.27 -3.56 -10.72
C GLU A 9 2.33 -3.07 -9.27
N PHE A 10 1.31 -3.35 -8.46
CA PHE A 10 1.29 -3.00 -7.04
C PHE A 10 2.41 -3.70 -6.25
N MET A 11 2.69 -4.97 -6.53
CA MET A 11 3.73 -5.73 -5.82
C MET A 11 5.14 -5.21 -6.09
N GLU A 12 5.36 -4.52 -7.21
CA GLU A 12 6.66 -3.94 -7.59
C GLU A 12 6.94 -2.59 -6.92
N ILE A 13 5.93 -1.94 -6.32
CA ILE A 13 6.05 -0.66 -5.64
C ILE A 13 6.99 -0.78 -4.42
N LYS A 14 7.90 0.19 -4.29
CA LYS A 14 8.88 0.27 -3.19
C LYS A 14 8.84 1.61 -2.46
N THR A 15 8.43 2.67 -3.13
CA THR A 15 8.47 4.04 -2.63
C THR A 15 7.09 4.67 -2.59
N GLY A 16 6.93 5.71 -1.76
CA GLY A 16 5.69 6.48 -1.69
C GLY A 16 5.38 7.23 -2.99
N GLU A 17 6.39 7.61 -3.77
CA GLU A 17 6.22 8.25 -5.08
C GLU A 17 5.60 7.28 -6.10
N GLU A 18 6.11 6.04 -6.17
CA GLU A 18 5.55 4.98 -7.02
C GLU A 18 4.11 4.64 -6.60
N TRP A 19 3.81 4.64 -5.29
CA TRP A 19 2.46 4.47 -4.78
C TRP A 19 1.51 5.57 -5.24
N ASN A 20 1.94 6.84 -5.18
CA ASN A 20 1.12 7.96 -5.63
C ASN A 20 0.84 7.87 -7.14
N ALA A 21 1.84 7.54 -7.94
CA ALA A 21 1.69 7.34 -9.39
C ALA A 21 0.74 6.16 -9.71
N PHE A 22 0.89 5.04 -8.99
CA PHE A 22 0.00 3.89 -9.11
C PHE A 22 -1.44 4.24 -8.74
N ARG A 23 -1.64 4.94 -7.63
CA ARG A 23 -2.96 5.39 -7.17
C ARG A 23 -3.62 6.30 -8.20
N GLU A 24 -2.91 7.24 -8.78
CA GLU A 24 -3.44 8.14 -9.81
C GLU A 24 -3.82 7.38 -11.09
N LYS A 25 -2.94 6.50 -11.56
CA LYS A 25 -3.16 5.65 -12.74
C LYS A 25 -4.41 4.77 -12.60
N TYR A 26 -4.66 4.25 -11.40
CA TYR A 26 -5.77 3.33 -11.15
C TYR A 26 -6.97 3.95 -10.42
N ALA A 27 -6.95 5.24 -10.09
CA ALA A 27 -8.07 5.95 -9.46
C ALA A 27 -9.41 5.83 -10.20
N PRO A 28 -9.46 5.80 -11.56
CA PRO A 28 -10.71 5.64 -12.30
C PRO A 28 -11.30 4.22 -12.24
N PHE A 29 -10.51 3.24 -11.79
CA PHE A 29 -10.92 1.83 -11.75
C PHE A 29 -11.39 1.48 -10.33
N ASP A 30 -12.62 0.99 -10.22
CA ASP A 30 -13.11 0.41 -8.97
C ASP A 30 -12.55 -1.01 -8.83
N PHE A 31 -11.42 -1.13 -8.15
CA PHE A 31 -10.81 -2.42 -7.82
C PHE A 31 -10.56 -2.52 -6.32
N LYS A 32 -10.74 -3.73 -5.79
CA LYS A 32 -10.52 -4.03 -4.38
C LYS A 32 -9.17 -4.71 -4.20
N PHE A 33 -8.49 -4.36 -3.11
CA PHE A 33 -7.26 -5.02 -2.71
C PHE A 33 -7.60 -6.41 -2.19
N ASP A 34 -6.90 -7.42 -2.69
CA ASP A 34 -6.97 -8.76 -2.12
C ASP A 34 -6.13 -8.87 -0.84
N ALA A 35 -6.20 -10.02 -0.17
CA ALA A 35 -5.46 -10.24 1.09
C ALA A 35 -3.94 -10.08 0.94
N GLU A 36 -3.38 -10.40 -0.22
CA GLU A 36 -1.94 -10.29 -0.48
C GLU A 36 -1.53 -8.84 -0.70
N MET A 37 -2.31 -8.09 -1.47
CA MET A 37 -2.11 -6.66 -1.68
C MET A 37 -2.23 -5.90 -0.36
N ASN A 38 -3.21 -6.23 0.48
CA ASN A 38 -3.35 -5.62 1.80
C ASN A 38 -2.15 -5.91 2.71
N ARG A 39 -1.62 -7.14 2.69
CA ARG A 39 -0.41 -7.48 3.44
C ARG A 39 0.79 -6.66 2.97
N ARG A 40 1.01 -6.58 1.66
CA ARG A 40 2.12 -5.81 1.07
C ARG A 40 1.98 -4.31 1.34
N PHE A 41 0.76 -3.78 1.30
CA PHE A 41 0.48 -2.39 1.68
C PHE A 41 0.91 -2.10 3.12
N ASN A 42 0.56 -2.97 4.06
CA ASN A 42 0.96 -2.83 5.46
C ASN A 42 2.49 -2.87 5.64
N GLU A 43 3.19 -3.71 4.87
CA GLU A 43 4.66 -3.74 4.88
C GLU A 43 5.25 -2.43 4.35
N LEU A 44 4.71 -1.90 3.25
CA LEU A 44 5.13 -0.62 2.68
C LEU A 44 4.86 0.54 3.64
N ALA A 45 3.66 0.60 4.22
CA ALA A 45 3.27 1.60 5.20
C ALA A 45 4.20 1.59 6.42
N ARG A 46 4.60 0.42 6.93
CA ARG A 46 5.60 0.29 8.01
C ARG A 46 6.98 0.73 7.58
N SER A 47 7.38 0.47 6.33
CA SER A 47 8.69 0.87 5.81
C SER A 47 8.81 2.39 5.61
N TRP A 48 7.69 3.05 5.31
CA TRP A 48 7.62 4.50 5.12
C TRP A 48 7.26 5.25 6.41
N ALA A 49 6.76 4.54 7.43
CA ALA A 49 6.49 5.11 8.73
C ALA A 49 7.80 5.69 9.32
N PRO A 50 7.83 6.97 9.71
CA PRO A 50 9.01 7.54 10.35
C PRO A 50 9.31 6.77 11.65
N LYS A 51 10.60 6.47 11.91
CA LYS A 51 11.04 5.65 13.06
C LYS A 51 10.39 6.03 14.41
N ARG A 52 10.13 7.33 14.63
CA ARG A 52 9.42 7.85 15.81
C ARG A 52 7.99 7.32 16.00
N GLN A 53 7.33 6.84 14.95
CA GLN A 53 6.00 6.22 15.03
C GLN A 53 6.05 4.71 15.33
N LEU A 54 7.12 4.02 14.95
CA LEU A 54 7.33 2.60 15.28
C LEU A 54 7.72 2.41 16.75
N GLU A 55 8.32 3.43 17.36
CA GLU A 55 8.75 3.42 18.78
C GLU A 55 7.74 4.04 19.74
N ASN A 56 6.61 4.58 19.24
CA ASN A 56 5.61 5.23 20.08
C ASN A 56 4.44 4.28 20.35
N PRO A 57 4.32 3.70 21.56
CA PRO A 57 3.30 2.70 21.90
C PRO A 57 1.85 3.22 21.87
N HIS A 58 1.65 4.52 21.66
CA HIS A 58 0.33 5.16 21.60
C HIS A 58 -0.24 5.33 20.19
N ILE A 59 0.52 4.99 19.13
CA ILE A 59 0.01 5.06 17.77
C ILE A 59 -0.69 3.73 17.47
N HIS A 60 -1.99 3.69 17.77
CA HIS A 60 -2.87 2.62 17.35
C HIS A 60 -3.08 2.72 15.84
N TYR A 61 -2.50 1.80 15.08
CA TYR A 61 -2.94 1.55 13.71
C TYR A 61 -4.30 0.86 13.80
N GLU A 62 -5.38 1.62 13.66
CA GLU A 62 -6.68 1.01 13.35
C GLU A 62 -6.54 0.32 11.99
N ALA A 63 -6.64 -1.01 11.99
CA ALA A 63 -6.66 -1.79 10.77
C ALA A 63 -7.95 -1.44 10.01
N PHE A 64 -7.79 -0.80 8.86
CA PHE A 64 -8.87 -0.58 7.89
C PHE A 64 -9.23 -1.87 7.16
#